data_AF-F3G5S9-F1
#
_entry.id   AF-F3G5S9-F1
#
_cell.length_a   1.000
_cell.length_b   1.000
_cell.length_c   1.000
_cell.angle_alpha   90.00
_cell.angle_beta   90.00
_cell.angle_gamma   90.00
#
_symmetry.space_group_name_H-M   'P 1'
#
loop_
_entity.id
_entity.type
_entity.pdbx_description
1 polymer ?
#
loop_
_entity_poly.entity_id
_entity_poly.type
_entity_poly.pdbx_seq_one_letter_code
_entity_poly.pdbx_strand_id
1 'polypeptide(L)' 'MTQVDFYILPSADPAARLDFACKLTEKAWRLGHKVYLHCSDAAQREDLDARLWRFRGEVFLPHGDAESDHDAAVVL' A
#
# COMPACT_ATOMS: atom_id res chain seq x y z
N MET A 1 14.29 14.98 -10.85
CA MET A 1 15.24 13.87 -10.61
C MET A 1 14.47 12.80 -9.85
N THR A 2 14.65 11.51 -10.17
CA THR A 2 13.94 10.43 -9.49
C THR A 2 14.47 10.25 -8.06
N GLN A 3 13.58 10.17 -7.07
CA GLN A 3 13.92 9.90 -5.67
C GLN A 3 13.58 8.45 -5.33
N VAL A 4 14.49 7.78 -4.61
CA VAL A 4 14.33 6.39 -4.16
C VAL A 4 14.73 6.32 -2.70
N ASP A 5 13.78 5.94 -1.84
CA ASP A 5 13.98 5.80 -0.41
C ASP A 5 13.89 4.33 0.00
N PHE A 6 14.78 3.91 0.91
CA PHE A 6 14.77 2.58 1.50
C PHE A 6 14.40 2.69 2.98
N TYR A 7 13.33 1.98 3.37
CA TYR A 7 12.89 1.91 4.76
C TYR A 7 13.42 0.65 5.43
N ILE A 8 14.22 0.82 6.49
CA ILE A 8 14.75 -0.27 7.30
C ILE A 8 13.78 -0.50 8.48
N LEU A 9 13.16 -1.68 8.53
CA LEU A 9 12.24 -2.05 9.60
C LEU A 9 12.99 -2.83 10.71
N PRO A 10 12.56 -2.70 11.98
CA PRO A 10 13.17 -3.42 13.10
C PRO A 10 12.82 -4.92 13.13
N SER A 11 11.85 -5.36 12.32
CA SER A 11 11.43 -6.77 12.19
C SER A 11 11.77 -7.30 10.81
N ALA A 12 12.25 -8.54 10.74
CA ALA A 12 12.48 -9.27 9.49
C ALA A 12 11.20 -9.95 8.95
N ASP A 13 10.11 -9.95 9.73
CA ASP A 13 8.84 -10.57 9.36
C ASP A 13 8.29 -9.95 8.06
N PRO A 14 8.00 -10.75 7.03
CA PRO A 14 7.29 -10.30 5.82
C PRO A 14 6.00 -9.52 6.13
N ALA A 15 5.22 -9.92 7.13
CA ALA A 15 3.97 -9.24 7.47
C ALA A 15 4.20 -7.79 7.93
N ALA A 16 5.31 -7.53 8.64
CA ALA A 16 5.66 -6.19 9.09
C ALA A 16 5.92 -5.22 7.92
N ARG A 17 6.36 -5.73 6.76
CA ARG A 17 6.53 -4.95 5.53
C ARG A 17 5.19 -4.53 4.93
N LEU A 18 4.19 -5.41 4.94
CA LEU A 18 2.85 -5.10 4.45
C LEU A 18 2.13 -4.09 5.37
N ASP A 19 2.28 -4.23 6.68
CA ASP A 19 1.75 -3.26 7.64
C ASP A 19 2.41 -1.88 7.48
N PHE A 20 3.71 -1.86 7.17
CA PHE A 20 4.41 -0.63 6.86
C PHE A 20 3.98 -0.03 5.51
N ALA A 21 3.77 -0.85 4.49
CA ALA A 21 3.24 -0.41 3.20
C ALA A 21 1.90 0.32 3.39
N CYS A 22 0.99 -0.22 4.21
CA CYS A 22 -0.27 0.46 4.55
C CYS A 22 -0.06 1.85 5.17
N LYS A 23 0.87 1.98 6.14
CA LYS A 23 1.24 3.28 6.76
C LYS A 23 1.74 4.29 5.72
N LEU A 24 2.63 3.83 4.84
CA LEU A 24 3.24 4.68 3.84
C LEU A 24 2.23 5.13 2.79
N THR A 25 1.37 4.20 2.35
CA THR A 25 0.26 4.48 1.43
C THR A 25 -0.70 5.50 2.01
N GLU A 26 -1.14 5.35 3.27
CA GLU A 26 -1.99 6.34 3.92
C GLU A 26 -1.36 7.74 3.87
N LYS A 27 -0.09 7.83 4.27
CA LYS A 27 0.63 9.10 4.28
C LYS A 27 0.71 9.71 2.88
N ALA A 28 1.09 8.92 1.88
CA ALA A 28 1.23 9.40 0.51
C ALA A 28 -0.12 9.84 -0.08
N TRP A 29 -1.17 9.05 0.14
CA TRP A 29 -2.53 9.37 -0.28
C TRP A 29 -3.05 10.65 0.37
N ARG A 30 -2.85 10.84 1.69
CA ARG A 30 -3.23 12.08 2.39
C ARG A 30 -2.46 13.31 1.91
N LEU A 31 -1.27 13.13 1.33
CA LEU A 31 -0.49 14.19 0.68
C LEU A 31 -0.95 14.47 -0.77
N GLY A 32 -1.98 13.78 -1.25
CA GLY A 32 -2.55 13.97 -2.59
C GLY A 32 -1.81 13.21 -3.70
N HIS A 33 -0.94 12.26 -3.35
CA HIS A 33 -0.25 11.43 -4.34
C HIS A 33 -1.14 10.30 -4.85
N LYS A 34 -1.01 9.98 -6.15
CA LYS A 34 -1.42 8.68 -6.68
C LYS A 34 -0.38 7.63 -6.29
N VAL A 35 -0.82 6.49 -5.78
CA VAL A 35 0.04 5.45 -5.22
C VAL A 35 -0.16 4.16 -6.01
N TYR A 36 0.95 3.53 -6.41
CA TYR A 36 0.97 2.17 -6.95
C TYR A 36 1.74 1.26 -6.01
N LEU A 37 1.11 0.13 -5.64
CA LEU A 37 1.67 -0.88 -4.76
C LEU A 37 2.02 -2.12 -5.58
N HIS A 38 3.30 -2.29 -5.87
CA HIS A 38 3.76 -3.47 -6.60
C HIS A 38 3.90 -4.68 -5.66
N CYS A 39 3.13 -5.74 -5.92
CA CYS A 39 3.21 -7.01 -5.20
C CYS A 39 4.02 -8.06 -5.97
N SER A 40 4.68 -8.98 -5.25
CA SER A 40 5.47 -10.07 -5.84
C SER A 40 4.63 -11.08 -6.62
N ASP A 41 3.40 -11.30 -6.16
CA ASP A 41 2.47 -12.29 -6.66
C ASP A 41 1.03 -11.95 -6.22
N ALA A 42 0.07 -12.72 -6.74
CA ALA A 42 -1.35 -12.54 -6.45
C ALA A 42 -1.70 -12.77 -4.97
N ALA A 43 -1.03 -13.70 -4.29
CA ALA A 43 -1.32 -14.00 -2.88
C ALA A 43 -0.91 -12.83 -1.97
N GLN A 44 0.24 -12.21 -2.24
CA GLN A 44 0.66 -11.00 -1.54
C GLN A 44 -0.28 -9.82 -1.84
N ARG A 45 -0.76 -9.70 -3.09
CA ARG A 45 -1.73 -8.66 -3.49
C ARG A 45 -3.03 -8.79 -2.71
N GLU A 46 -3.58 -10.00 -2.62
CA GLU A 46 -4.80 -10.30 -1.85
C GLU A 46 -4.61 -10.02 -0.34
N ASP A 47 -3.47 -10.38 0.24
CA ASP A 47 -3.19 -10.07 1.66
C ASP A 47 -3.07 -8.56 1.89
N LEU A 48 -2.40 -7.83 0.98
CA LEU A 48 -2.23 -6.39 1.11
C LEU A 48 -3.55 -5.62 0.92
N ASP A 49 -4.38 -6.01 -0.04
CA ASP A 49 -5.75 -5.47 -0.23
C ASP A 49 -6.58 -5.62 1.05
N ALA A 50 -6.65 -6.85 1.59
CA ALA A 50 -7.38 -7.11 2.83
C ALA A 50 -6.83 -6.31 4.03
N ARG A 51 -5.51 -6.09 4.08
CA ARG A 51 -4.88 -5.25 5.10
C ARG A 51 -5.21 -3.78 4.94
N LEU A 52 -5.19 -3.23 3.73
CA LEU A 52 -5.55 -1.83 3.47
C LEU A 52 -6.97 -1.51 3.96
N TRP A 53 -7.91 -2.46 3.78
CA TRP A 53 -9.26 -2.33 4.31
C TRP A 53 -9.35 -2.33 5.85
N ARG A 54 -8.44 -3.02 6.53
CA ARG A 54 -8.48 -3.22 8.00
C ARG A 54 -7.44 -2.38 8.76
N PHE A 55 -6.58 -1.66 8.05
CA PHE A 55 -5.32 -1.13 8.55
C PHE A 55 -5.51 -0.24 9.79
N ARG A 56 -6.55 0.59 9.83
CA ARG A 56 -7.01 1.30 11.04
C ARG A 56 -8.52 1.43 10.99
N GLY A 57 -9.20 1.04 12.07
CA GLY A 57 -10.68 1.06 12.13
C GLY A 57 -11.34 2.43 11.90
N GLU A 58 -10.57 3.52 11.89
CA GLU A 58 -11.03 4.89 11.63
C GLU A 58 -10.55 5.45 10.27
N VAL A 59 -9.76 4.70 9.50
CA VAL A 59 -9.18 5.17 8.24
C VAL A 59 -9.65 4.28 7.09
N PHE A 60 -10.35 4.90 6.15
CA PHE A 60 -10.68 4.30 4.87
C PHE A 60 -9.59 4.66 3.85
N LEU A 61 -8.88 3.65 3.33
CA LEU A 61 -7.92 3.81 2.24
C LEU A 61 -8.59 3.38 0.93
N PRO A 62 -9.06 4.32 0.08
CA PRO A 62 -9.66 3.96 -1.20
C PRO A 62 -8.61 3.34 -2.13
N HIS A 63 -8.79 2.09 -2.52
CA HIS A 63 -7.92 1.39 -3.46
C HIS A 63 -8.71 0.48 -4.40
N GLY A 64 -8.10 0.14 -5.55
CA GLY A 64 -8.65 -0.79 -6.54
C GLY A 64 -7.55 -1.55 -7.28
N ASP A 65 -7.94 -2.46 -8.16
CA ASP A 65 -7.00 -3.18 -9.02
C ASP A 65 -6.38 -2.22 -10.05
N ALA A 66 -5.06 -2.29 -10.24
CA ALA A 66 -4.38 -1.51 -11.25
C ALA A 66 -4.93 -1.76 -12.66
N GLU A 67 -5.40 -2.96 -12.96
CA GLU A 67 -5.89 -3.35 -14.29
C GLU A 67 -7.33 -2.90 -14.58
N SER A 68 -8.14 -2.64 -13.55
CA SER A 68 -9.57 -2.35 -13.71
C SER A 68 -9.98 -0.95 -13.28
N ASP A 69 -9.24 -0.35 -12.33
CA ASP A 69 -9.54 0.98 -11.77
C ASP A 69 -8.31 1.90 -11.80
N HIS A 70 -7.81 2.16 -13.00
CA HIS A 70 -6.62 2.99 -13.23
C HIS A 70 -6.76 4.46 -12.73
N ASP A 71 -7.99 4.91 -12.47
CA ASP A 71 -8.27 6.26 -11.98
C ASP A 71 -8.24 6.37 -10.46
N ALA A 72 -8.28 5.24 -9.74
CA ALA A 72 -8.16 5.23 -8.29
C ALA A 72 -6.88 5.92 -7.79
N ALA A 73 -6.98 6.53 -6.61
CA ALA A 73 -5.85 7.22 -5.98
C ALA A 73 -4.79 6.25 -5.46
N VAL A 74 -5.17 5.02 -5.14
CA VAL A 74 -4.29 3.92 -4.76
C VAL A 74 -4.66 2.71 -5.61
N VAL A 75 -3.67 2.07 -6.22
CA VAL A 75 -3.86 0.84 -6.99
C VAL A 75 -2.83 -0.24 -6.61
N LEU A 76 -3.24 -1.50 -6.69
CA LEU A 76 -2.38 -2.68 -6.51
C LEU A 76 -2.23 -3.46 -7.83
#